data_AF-A0A4S1ZIX2-F1
#
_entry.id   AF-A0A4S1ZIX2-F1
#
_cell.length_a   1.000
_cell.length_b   1.000
_cell.length_c   1.000
_cell.angle_alpha   90.00
_cell.angle_beta   90.00
_cell.angle_gamma   90.00
#
_symmetry.space_group_name_H-M   'P 1'
#
loop_
_entity.id
_entity.type
_entity.pdbx_description
1 polymer ?
#
loop_
_entity_poly.entity_id
_entity_poly.type
_entity_poly.pdbx_seq_one_letter_code
_entity_poly.pdbx_strand_id
1 'polypeptide(L)'
;MSESFGKSIAKELCNASENKQYRIDTLAKELFGCEINEDTEDIKYQLMTSTMGTFFEAIKNSKSKALFLVIVFTDGIPPKEEKAVNENNKDYVEFCKCLGLPENGGTINKLNIELTIKKIEISLKS
;
A
#
# COMPACT_ATOMS: atom_id res chain seq x y z
N MET A 1 -11.74 -2.12 19.72
CA MET A 1 -10.39 -1.54 19.76
C MET A 1 -10.09 -1.03 18.37
N SER A 2 -9.85 0.28 18.21
CA SER A 2 -9.52 0.88 16.92
C SER A 2 -8.00 0.87 16.75
N GLU A 3 -7.47 -0.19 16.15
CA GLU A 3 -6.14 -0.12 15.56
C GLU A 3 -6.29 0.64 14.24
N SER A 4 -5.73 1.85 14.15
CA SER A 4 -5.39 2.41 12.84
C SER A 4 -4.47 1.40 12.16
N PHE A 5 -4.81 1.00 10.94
CA PHE A 5 -4.02 0.12 10.07
C PHE A 5 -2.63 0.76 9.84
N GLY A 6 -1.71 0.63 10.80
CA GLY A 6 -0.47 1.41 10.77
C GLY A 6 0.20 1.46 12.14
N LYS A 7 -0.39 2.12 13.14
CA LYS A 7 0.26 2.38 14.44
C LYS A 7 0.89 1.17 15.13
N SER A 8 0.26 0.00 15.05
CA SER A 8 0.79 -1.23 15.66
C SER A 8 2.06 -1.71 14.95
N ILE A 9 2.03 -1.71 13.62
CA ILE A 9 3.15 -2.13 12.77
C ILE A 9 4.25 -1.06 12.72
N ALA A 10 3.89 0.22 12.63
CA ALA A 10 4.82 1.36 12.69
C ALA A 10 5.56 1.41 14.03
N LYS A 11 4.86 1.20 15.15
CA LYS A 11 5.48 1.15 16.48
C LYS A 11 6.32 -0.12 16.71
N GLU A 12 5.95 -1.25 16.11
CA GLU A 12 6.84 -2.42 16.00
C GLU A 12 8.07 -2.16 15.12
N LEU A 13 8.00 -1.20 14.19
CA LEU A 13 9.06 -0.87 13.23
C LEU A 13 10.04 0.19 13.74
N CYS A 14 9.61 1.22 14.48
CA CYS A 14 10.54 2.08 15.23
C CYS A 14 11.37 1.25 16.23
N ASN A 15 10.81 0.12 16.70
CA ASN A 15 11.48 -0.85 17.55
C ASN A 15 12.03 -2.07 16.78
N ALA A 16 11.94 -2.10 15.45
CA ALA A 16 12.46 -3.21 14.65
C ALA A 16 13.98 -3.10 14.51
N SER A 17 14.62 -4.25 14.29
CA SER A 17 16.05 -4.30 14.02
C SER A 17 16.42 -3.43 12.83
N GLU A 18 17.60 -2.80 12.86
CA GLU A 18 18.14 -1.93 11.81
C GLU A 18 18.00 -2.54 10.40
N ASN A 19 18.15 -3.86 10.29
CA ASN A 19 17.99 -4.61 9.04
C ASN A 19 16.58 -4.52 8.42
N LYS A 20 15.53 -4.43 9.25
CA LYS A 20 14.15 -4.34 8.76
C LYS A 20 13.86 -2.91 8.27
N GLN A 21 14.32 -1.89 8.99
CA GLN A 21 14.25 -0.49 8.55
C GLN A 21 15.03 -0.26 7.25
N TYR A 22 16.28 -0.74 7.16
CA TYR A 22 17.11 -0.63 5.95
C TYR A 22 16.44 -1.25 4.71
N ARG A 23 15.80 -2.42 4.87
CA ARG A 23 15.04 -3.06 3.78
C ARG A 23 13.87 -2.20 3.34
N ILE A 24 13.18 -1.54 4.26
CA ILE A 24 12.02 -0.70 3.98
C ILE A 24 12.44 0.57 3.25
N ASP A 25 13.52 1.23 3.69
CA ASP A 25 14.09 2.40 3.00
C ASP A 25 14.58 2.05 1.61
N THR A 26 15.22 0.88 1.46
CA THR A 26 15.64 0.38 0.15
C THR A 26 14.44 0.18 -0.77
N LEU A 27 13.37 -0.47 -0.29
CA LEU A 27 12.14 -0.65 -1.06
C LEU A 27 11.46 0.67 -1.42
N ALA A 28 11.46 1.63 -0.49
CA ALA A 28 10.89 2.96 -0.71
C ALA A 28 11.62 3.70 -1.82
N LYS A 29 12.96 3.66 -1.75
CA LYS A 29 13.83 4.28 -2.73
C LYS A 29 13.72 3.60 -4.10
N GLU A 30 13.70 2.27 -4.14
CA GLU A 30 13.62 1.52 -5.39
C GLU A 30 12.27 1.69 -6.11
N LEU A 31 11.16 1.76 -5.38
CA LEU A 31 9.84 1.89 -5.99
C LEU A 31 9.44 3.35 -6.24
N PHE A 32 9.59 4.21 -5.23
CA PHE A 32 8.98 5.54 -5.18
C PHE A 32 10.01 6.67 -5.30
N GLY A 33 11.31 6.36 -5.25
CA GLY A 33 12.36 7.38 -5.35
C GLY A 33 12.44 8.34 -4.16
N CYS A 34 11.78 8.01 -3.04
CA CYS A 34 11.76 8.83 -1.82
C CYS A 34 12.29 8.06 -0.62
N GLU A 35 12.89 8.78 0.35
CA GLU A 35 13.20 8.25 1.68
C GLU A 35 11.93 8.23 2.54
N ILE A 36 11.82 7.28 3.49
CA ILE A 36 10.71 7.23 4.43
C ILE A 36 11.03 8.18 5.58
N ASN A 37 10.14 9.14 5.82
CA ASN A 37 10.15 10.03 6.97
C ASN A 37 8.87 9.86 7.81
N GLU A 38 8.81 10.47 8.99
CA GLU A 38 7.65 10.40 9.92
C GLU A 38 6.31 10.74 9.24
N ASP A 39 6.31 11.64 8.25
CA ASP A 39 5.12 12.02 7.46
C ASP A 39 4.62 10.90 6.54
N THR A 40 5.38 9.83 6.38
CA THR A 40 5.11 8.75 5.44
C THR A 40 5.19 7.34 6.06
N GLU A 41 5.45 7.27 7.36
CA GLU A 41 5.74 6.03 8.08
C GLU A 41 4.51 5.11 8.20
N ASP A 42 3.32 5.68 8.44
CA ASP A 42 2.10 4.91 8.69
C ASP A 42 1.42 4.37 7.42
N ILE A 43 1.48 5.13 6.32
CA ILE A 43 0.73 4.90 5.06
C ILE A 43 1.36 3.82 4.18
N LYS A 44 2.68 3.67 4.31
CA LYS A 44 3.50 3.05 3.29
C LYS A 44 3.59 1.54 3.41
N TYR A 45 3.70 0.98 4.62
CA TYR A 45 4.26 -0.36 4.74
C TYR A 45 3.42 -1.47 4.07
N GLN A 46 2.11 -1.55 4.32
CA GLN A 46 1.29 -2.64 3.78
C GLN A 46 1.08 -2.53 2.27
N LEU A 47 0.78 -1.33 1.75
CA LEU A 47 0.62 -1.12 0.31
C LEU A 47 1.95 -1.32 -0.43
N MET A 48 3.07 -0.84 0.13
CA MET A 48 4.41 -1.06 -0.44
C MET A 48 4.81 -2.54 -0.44
N THR A 49 4.66 -3.23 0.69
CA THR A 49 5.03 -4.65 0.80
C THR A 49 4.16 -5.52 -0.08
N SER A 50 2.86 -5.23 -0.17
CA SER A 50 1.94 -5.94 -1.08
C SER A 50 2.29 -5.69 -2.54
N THR A 51 2.66 -4.46 -2.90
CA THR A 51 3.12 -4.10 -4.25
C THR A 51 4.38 -4.87 -4.62
N MET A 52 5.39 -4.91 -3.74
CA MET A 52 6.62 -5.69 -3.97
C MET A 52 6.38 -7.19 -3.98
N GLY A 53 5.54 -7.70 -3.08
CA GLY A 53 5.12 -9.09 -3.09
C GLY A 53 4.51 -9.48 -4.43
N THR A 54 3.70 -8.58 -5.01
CA THR A 54 3.09 -8.77 -6.34
C THR A 54 4.15 -8.82 -7.45
N PHE A 55 5.14 -7.91 -7.43
CA PHE A 55 6.27 -7.95 -8.36
C PHE A 55 7.07 -9.26 -8.22
N PHE A 56 7.44 -9.65 -7.01
CA PHE A 56 8.21 -10.86 -6.78
C PHE A 56 7.47 -12.13 -7.20
N GLU A 57 6.17 -12.20 -6.95
CA GLU A 57 5.36 -13.34 -7.41
C GLU A 57 5.29 -13.38 -8.94
N ALA A 58 5.16 -12.23 -9.61
CA ALA A 58 5.20 -12.17 -11.07
C ALA A 58 6.56 -12.60 -11.63
N ILE A 59 7.68 -12.15 -11.05
CA ILE A 59 9.04 -12.58 -11.43
C ILE A 59 9.19 -14.09 -11.27
N LYS A 60 8.83 -14.61 -10.08
CA LYS A 60 8.92 -16.04 -9.74
C LYS A 60 8.13 -16.91 -10.73
N ASN A 61 6.99 -16.41 -11.22
CA ASN A 61 6.14 -17.11 -12.18
C ASN A 61 6.41 -16.72 -13.64
N SER A 62 7.50 -15.99 -13.93
CA SER A 62 7.86 -15.53 -15.28
C SER A 62 6.72 -14.80 -16.01
N LYS A 63 6.00 -13.93 -15.29
CA LYS A 63 4.91 -13.12 -15.82
C LYS A 63 5.39 -11.70 -16.09
N SER A 64 5.02 -11.17 -17.26
CA SER A 64 5.30 -9.78 -17.66
C SER A 64 4.20 -8.80 -17.27
N LYS A 65 3.06 -9.31 -16.75
CA LYS A 65 1.91 -8.51 -16.33
C LYS A 65 1.42 -8.99 -14.97
N ALA A 66 1.02 -8.05 -14.13
CA ALA A 66 0.47 -8.32 -12.81
C ALA A 66 -0.68 -7.36 -12.47
N LEU A 67 -1.55 -7.78 -11.55
CA LEU A 67 -2.69 -7.01 -11.07
C LEU A 67 -2.65 -6.98 -9.54
N PHE A 68 -2.69 -5.77 -8.98
CA PHE A 68 -2.86 -5.54 -7.54
C PHE A 68 -4.22 -4.88 -7.30
N LEU A 69 -5.15 -5.63 -6.70
CA LEU A 69 -6.48 -5.16 -6.36
C LEU A 69 -6.51 -4.65 -4.92
N VAL A 70 -6.92 -3.39 -4.75
CA VAL A 70 -7.21 -2.81 -3.45
C VAL A 70 -8.72 -2.79 -3.28
N ILE A 71 -9.23 -3.68 -2.43
CA ILE A 71 -10.68 -3.85 -2.21
C ILE A 71 -11.12 -3.00 -1.03
N VAL A 72 -12.14 -2.16 -1.23
CA VAL A 72 -12.71 -1.29 -0.22
C VAL A 72 -14.21 -1.57 -0.10
N PHE A 73 -14.69 -1.85 1.10
CA PHE A 73 -16.12 -1.97 1.38
C PHE A 73 -16.71 -0.58 1.65
N THR A 74 -17.86 -0.26 1.07
CA THR A 74 -18.43 1.11 1.04
C THR A 74 -19.64 1.32 1.96
N ASP A 75 -20.19 0.24 2.48
CA ASP A 75 -21.39 0.21 3.30
C ASP A 75 -21.31 -0.99 4.27
N GLY A 76 -22.23 -1.04 5.23
CA GLY A 76 -22.12 -1.99 6.34
C GLY A 76 -20.97 -1.68 7.30
N ILE A 77 -20.25 -0.58 7.08
CA ILE A 77 -19.21 -0.08 7.97
C ILE A 77 -19.87 0.46 9.25
N PRO A 78 -19.51 -0.04 10.44
CA PRO A 78 -19.99 0.51 11.70
C PRO A 78 -19.53 1.98 11.87
N PRO A 79 -20.34 2.88 12.47
CA PRO A 79 -19.96 4.29 12.63
C PRO A 79 -18.60 4.51 13.33
N LYS A 80 -18.22 3.60 14.22
CA LYS A 80 -16.92 3.62 14.92
C LYS A 80 -15.71 3.40 13.99
N GLU A 81 -15.93 2.91 12.77
CA GLU A 81 -14.90 2.56 11.77
C GLU A 81 -14.86 3.55 10.59
N GLU A 82 -15.84 4.45 10.46
CA GLU A 82 -15.86 5.49 9.40
C GLU A 82 -14.59 6.34 9.37
N LYS A 83 -14.05 6.67 10.56
CA LYS A 83 -12.78 7.41 10.67
C LYS A 83 -11.62 6.63 10.05
N ALA A 84 -11.50 5.33 10.35
CA ALA A 84 -10.45 4.48 9.83
C ALA A 84 -10.59 4.29 8.30
N VAL A 85 -11.82 4.19 7.79
CA VAL A 85 -12.07 4.12 6.34
C VAL A 85 -11.64 5.41 5.64
N ASN A 86 -11.91 6.57 6.22
CA ASN A 86 -11.47 7.85 5.67
C ASN A 86 -9.94 8.00 5.71
N GLU A 87 -9.28 7.54 6.76
CA GLU A 87 -7.81 7.50 6.85
C GLU A 87 -7.23 6.57 5.78
N ASN A 88 -7.71 5.32 5.68
CA ASN A 88 -7.26 4.37 4.65
C ASN A 88 -7.44 4.88 3.21
N ASN A 89 -8.52 5.62 2.93
CA ASN A 89 -8.72 6.23 1.61
C ASN A 89 -7.69 7.32 1.31
N LYS A 90 -7.35 8.16 2.30
CA LYS A 90 -6.27 9.15 2.15
C LYS A 90 -4.93 8.47 1.91
N ASP A 91 -4.67 7.39 2.65
CA ASP A 91 -3.44 6.60 2.56
C ASP A 91 -3.28 6.00 1.15
N TYR A 92 -4.36 5.48 0.58
CA TYR A 92 -4.36 4.97 -0.79
C TYR A 92 -4.06 6.06 -1.84
N VAL A 93 -4.63 7.26 -1.66
CA VAL A 93 -4.39 8.40 -2.56
C VAL A 93 -2.94 8.85 -2.49
N GLU A 94 -2.38 8.97 -1.28
CA GLU A 94 -0.97 9.31 -1.05
C GLU A 94 -0.05 8.26 -1.70
N PHE A 95 -0.36 6.97 -1.52
CA PHE A 95 0.35 5.87 -2.16
C PHE A 95 0.34 5.97 -3.69
N CYS A 96 -0.82 6.25 -4.30
CA CYS A 96 -0.90 6.42 -5.75
C CYS A 96 -0.07 7.62 -6.22
N LYS A 97 -0.12 8.74 -5.49
CA LYS A 97 0.68 9.94 -5.76
C LYS A 97 2.18 9.64 -5.70
N CYS A 98 2.65 8.86 -4.72
CA CYS A 98 4.05 8.42 -4.63
C CYS A 98 4.49 7.57 -5.84
N LEU A 99 3.57 6.86 -6.49
CA LEU A 99 3.84 6.10 -7.71
C LEU A 99 3.71 6.93 -9.00
N GLY A 100 3.34 8.21 -8.90
CA GLY A 100 2.99 9.02 -10.06
C GLY A 100 1.72 8.56 -10.77
N LEU A 101 0.78 7.94 -10.03
CA LEU A 101 -0.48 7.42 -10.54
C LEU A 101 -1.67 8.35 -10.20
N PRO A 102 -2.78 8.25 -10.95
CA PRO A 102 -4.06 8.82 -10.55
C PRO A 102 -4.56 8.28 -9.19
N GLU A 103 -5.44 9.03 -8.52
CA GLU A 103 -5.97 8.72 -7.19
C GLU A 103 -6.74 7.39 -7.10
N ASN A 104 -7.16 6.83 -8.24
CA ASN A 104 -7.88 5.55 -8.32
C ASN A 104 -6.99 4.39 -8.79
N GLY A 105 -5.67 4.59 -8.79
CA GLY A 105 -4.68 3.65 -9.31
C GLY A 105 -4.40 3.85 -10.79
N GLY A 106 -3.69 2.88 -11.36
CA GLY A 106 -3.20 2.91 -12.73
C GLY A 106 -2.12 1.87 -12.95
N THR A 107 -1.35 2.01 -14.04
CA THR A 107 -0.34 1.03 -14.43
C THR A 107 1.05 1.61 -14.31
N ILE A 108 1.95 0.90 -13.64
CA ILE A 108 3.38 1.21 -13.58
C ILE A 108 4.18 0.11 -14.28
N ASN A 109 5.32 0.50 -14.86
CA ASN A 109 6.28 -0.41 -15.44
C ASN A 109 7.57 -0.39 -14.61
N LYS A 110 7.84 -1.48 -13.88
CA LYS A 110 9.05 -1.67 -13.07
C LYS A 110 9.48 -3.14 -13.19
N LEU A 111 10.78 -3.40 -13.10
CA LEU A 111 11.33 -4.77 -13.09
C LEU A 111 10.89 -5.63 -14.29
N ASN A 112 10.72 -5.01 -15.47
CA ASN A 112 10.17 -5.66 -16.69
C ASN A 112 8.74 -6.23 -16.51
N ILE A 113 7.98 -5.70 -15.56
CA ILE A 113 6.59 -6.08 -15.27
C ILE A 113 5.69 -4.86 -15.39
N GLU A 114 4.62 -5.02 -16.14
CA GLU A 114 3.48 -4.10 -16.18
C GLU A 114 2.54 -4.44 -15.01
N LEU A 115 2.60 -3.66 -13.93
CA LEU A 115 1.75 -3.82 -12.76
C LEU A 115 0.58 -2.83 -12.84
N THR A 116 -0.63 -3.36 -12.94
CA THR A 116 -1.85 -2.56 -12.82
C THR A 116 -2.35 -2.59 -11.38
N ILE A 117 -2.53 -1.41 -10.79
CA ILE A 117 -3.09 -1.21 -9.45
C ILE A 117 -4.50 -0.66 -9.62
N LYS A 118 -5.50 -1.32 -9.02
CA LYS A 118 -6.89 -0.90 -9.16
C LYS A 118 -7.61 -0.93 -7.82
N LYS A 119 -8.22 0.20 -7.45
CA LYS A 119 -9.18 0.27 -6.35
C LYS A 119 -10.54 -0.28 -6.81
N ILE A 120 -11.12 -1.18 -6.03
CA ILE A 120 -12.47 -1.72 -6.24
C ILE A 120 -13.30 -1.42 -5.01
N GLU A 121 -14.44 -0.79 -5.23
CA GLU A 121 -15.41 -0.49 -4.19
C GLU A 121 -16.54 -1.52 -4.23
N ILE A 122 -16.80 -2.16 -3.09
CA ILE A 122 -17.81 -3.20 -2.94
C ILE A 122 -18.89 -2.70 -1.97
N SER A 123 -20.15 -2.87 -2.38
CA SER A 123 -21.32 -2.66 -1.54
C SER A 123 -21.82 -4.03 -1.03
N LEU A 124 -22.00 -4.14 0.29
CA LEU A 124 -22.56 -5.23 1.06
C LEU A 124 -24.08 -5.12 1.21
N LYS A 125 -24.68 -3.96 0.90
CA LYS A 125 -26.13 -3.85 0.77
C LYS A 125 -26.55 -4.53 -0.53
N SER A 126 -27.43 -5.50 -0.40
CA SER A 126 -28.10 -6.22 -1.51
C SER A 126 -29.36 -5.48 -1.93
#